data_AF-O17169-F1
#
_entry.id   AF-O17169-F1
#
_cell.length_a   1.000
_cell.length_b   1.000
_cell.length_c   1.000
_cell.angle_alpha   90.00
_cell.angle_beta   90.00
_cell.angle_gamma   90.00
#
_symmetry.space_group_name_H-M   'P 1'
#
loop_
_entity.id
_entity.type
_entity.pdbx_description
1 polymer ?
#
loop_
_entity_poly.entity_id
_entity_poly.type
_entity_poly.pdbx_seq_one_letter_code
_entity_poly.pdbx_strand_id
1 'polypeptide(L)'
;MSSSLVCWLSFSVLLLIAKNSESCFATQTPQQPIVTSTVAPAEPACSPDTLVLGQGDNQNPEVAIDVTHSAVTTTAGTSSMTITCSGATDFNVQMELNGAFTPAENDQDPLPQTVTINAQCNTADMKWNYVTVINGETFTEPLDSVTCLQVQNLPGEGPDPEPVACDPALITYGVGDDQTPEVAIDVTHSAVTTTAGVSSMTITCSGADDFNVQMDLNGAFTPVENNLDPPPQTVTINAQCNTADMIWNYVTMVNGQPSTQALDSVTCQQVQNLPGEGPDPEPVPCDPALITYGVGDDQTPEVAIDVTHSAVTTTAGVSSMTITCSGADDFNVQMDLNGAFTPVENNLDPPPQTVTINAQCNTADMIWNYVTMVNGQPSTQALDSVTCQQVQNLPGEGPDPEPVPCDPALITYGVGDDQTPEVAIDVTHSAVTTTAGVSSMTITCSGADDFNVQMDLNGAFTPVENNLDPPPQTVTINAQCNTADMIWNYVTMVNGQPSTQALDTVTCQQVENRKCNPEAVMLGVGDANQPQTMVDVTYSDFMSTPIAGTADSTSTMKISCSAIDGYTVLMQLNAQTIPLEGQFEPQEVTITVTCNSADMTWTYTADAGTGPVTIDVNSVRCLHNQR
;
A
#
# COMPACT_ATOMS: atom_id res chain seq x y z
N MET A 1 30.35 51.34 11.37
CA MET A 1 31.19 52.56 11.38
C MET A 1 32.14 52.51 10.20
N SER A 2 31.99 53.25 9.12
CA SER A 2 30.85 53.95 8.52
C SER A 2 31.34 54.30 7.11
N SER A 3 30.55 53.89 6.13
CA SER A 3 30.22 54.59 4.89
C SER A 3 31.29 55.46 4.24
N SER A 4 31.56 55.21 2.96
CA SER A 4 31.59 56.30 1.97
C SER A 4 31.32 55.75 0.58
N LEU A 5 30.04 55.81 0.25
CA LEU A 5 29.48 55.82 -1.08
C LEU A 5 29.83 57.20 -1.70
N VAL A 6 30.58 57.22 -2.80
CA VAL A 6 30.85 58.42 -3.62
C VAL A 6 30.69 58.00 -5.08
N CYS A 7 29.55 58.22 -5.71
CA CYS A 7 29.14 59.45 -6.40
C CYS A 7 30.09 59.94 -7.51
N TRP A 8 29.59 59.81 -8.73
CA TRP A 8 29.60 60.81 -9.81
C TRP A 8 30.80 60.90 -10.78
N LEU A 9 30.38 61.26 -12.01
CA LEU A 9 31.08 62.03 -13.05
C LEU A 9 31.89 61.26 -14.08
N SER A 10 31.17 60.90 -15.15
CA SER A 10 31.31 61.52 -16.47
C SER A 10 32.64 62.22 -16.74
N PHE A 11 33.48 61.63 -17.59
CA PHE A 11 34.43 62.41 -18.40
C PHE A 11 34.68 61.72 -19.73
N SER A 12 34.01 62.25 -20.76
CA SER A 12 34.47 62.23 -22.15
C SER A 12 35.88 62.79 -22.21
N VAL A 13 36.81 62.18 -22.97
CA VAL A 13 37.91 62.87 -23.66
C VAL A 13 38.74 61.89 -24.52
N LEU A 14 38.83 62.25 -25.80
CA LEU A 14 39.91 62.04 -26.77
C LEU A 14 40.32 60.62 -27.22
N LEU A 15 39.84 60.27 -28.41
CA LEU A 15 40.61 60.18 -29.66
C LEU A 15 42.15 60.08 -29.53
N LEU A 16 42.71 58.91 -29.83
CA LEU A 16 44.10 58.74 -30.28
C LEU A 16 44.28 57.46 -31.14
N ILE A 17 44.24 57.71 -32.44
CA ILE A 17 45.12 57.25 -33.53
C ILE A 17 46.00 56.00 -33.29
N ALA A 18 45.73 55.01 -34.15
CA ALA A 18 46.63 54.05 -34.79
C ALA A 18 47.39 53.00 -33.95
N LYS A 19 47.07 51.72 -34.20
CA LYS A 19 47.90 50.84 -35.04
C LYS A 19 47.24 49.47 -35.24
N ASN A 20 47.33 48.98 -36.47
CA ASN A 20 46.99 47.63 -36.88
C ASN A 20 47.91 46.60 -36.20
N SER A 21 47.33 45.59 -35.57
CA SER A 21 47.91 44.24 -35.45
C SER A 21 46.82 43.25 -35.00
N GLU A 22 46.42 42.40 -35.95
CA GLU A 22 46.01 40.99 -35.80
C GLU A 22 45.38 40.58 -34.46
N SER A 23 44.06 40.68 -34.38
CA SER A 23 43.25 40.09 -33.31
C SER A 23 42.90 38.64 -33.65
N CYS A 24 43.42 37.72 -32.85
CA CYS A 24 43.00 36.32 -32.76
C CYS A 24 41.47 36.20 -32.63
N PHE A 25 40.87 35.34 -33.45
CA PHE A 25 39.49 34.88 -33.27
C PHE A 25 39.42 33.98 -32.03
N ALA A 26 38.93 34.53 -30.92
CA ALA A 26 38.50 33.75 -29.77
C ALA A 26 37.06 33.28 -30.02
N THR A 27 36.89 31.97 -30.13
CA THR A 27 35.61 31.25 -30.19
C THR A 27 34.78 31.53 -28.93
N GLN A 28 33.61 32.13 -29.11
CA GLN A 28 32.62 32.31 -28.05
C GLN A 28 32.00 30.96 -27.68
N THR A 29 32.08 30.62 -26.40
CA THR A 29 31.32 29.52 -25.79
C THR A 29 29.83 29.84 -25.77
N PRO A 30 28.94 28.90 -26.12
CA PRO A 30 27.49 29.15 -26.21
C PRO A 30 26.89 29.42 -24.84
N GLN A 31 26.12 30.51 -24.70
CA GLN A 31 25.30 30.75 -23.52
C GLN A 31 24.14 29.74 -23.50
N GLN A 32 24.05 28.98 -22.40
CA GLN A 32 22.93 28.07 -22.13
C GLN A 32 21.61 28.85 -22.01
N PRO A 33 20.51 28.29 -22.54
CA PRO A 33 19.18 28.89 -22.47
C PRO A 33 18.65 28.90 -21.03
N ILE A 34 18.12 30.05 -20.63
CA ILE A 34 17.41 30.23 -19.35
C ILE A 34 16.04 29.55 -19.51
N VAL A 35 15.84 28.41 -18.85
CA VAL A 35 14.55 27.73 -18.75
C VAL A 35 13.79 28.36 -17.58
N THR A 36 12.77 29.16 -17.89
CA THR A 36 11.77 29.57 -16.89
C THR A 36 10.70 28.49 -16.81
N SER A 37 10.80 27.62 -15.81
CA SER A 37 9.72 26.70 -15.44
C SER A 37 8.61 27.50 -14.74
N THR A 38 7.44 27.58 -15.37
CA THR A 38 6.20 28.03 -14.74
C THR A 38 5.49 26.80 -14.20
N VAL A 39 5.86 26.37 -13.00
CA VAL A 39 5.08 25.42 -12.20
C VAL A 39 3.69 26.01 -12.04
N ALA A 40 2.66 25.29 -12.50
CA ALA A 40 1.28 25.69 -12.28
C ALA A 40 1.08 25.87 -10.77
N PRO A 41 0.61 27.05 -10.31
CA PRO A 41 0.48 27.31 -8.88
C PRO A 41 -0.41 26.24 -8.26
N ALA A 42 0.12 25.56 -7.23
CA ALA A 42 -0.61 24.56 -6.47
C ALA A 42 -1.98 25.12 -6.08
N GLU A 43 -3.05 24.39 -6.43
CA GLU A 43 -4.40 24.80 -6.05
C GLU A 43 -4.46 24.94 -4.53
N PRO A 44 -5.00 26.05 -4.00
CA PRO A 44 -5.07 26.27 -2.57
C PRO A 44 -5.96 25.20 -1.94
N ALA A 45 -5.38 24.31 -1.14
CA ALA A 45 -6.13 23.35 -0.33
C ALA A 45 -6.82 24.09 0.84
N CYS A 46 -7.97 23.59 1.26
CA CYS A 46 -8.60 24.09 2.47
C CYS A 46 -7.79 23.67 3.70
N SER A 47 -7.43 24.62 4.55
CA SER A 47 -6.75 24.31 5.81
C SER A 47 -7.77 23.77 6.84
N PRO A 48 -7.46 22.69 7.57
CA PRO A 48 -8.27 22.24 8.70
C PRO A 48 -8.27 23.26 9.85
N ASP A 49 -7.26 24.14 9.94
CA ASP A 49 -7.14 25.18 10.98
C ASP A 49 -8.25 26.25 10.92
N THR A 50 -9.03 26.28 9.84
CA THR A 50 -10.20 27.17 9.74
C THR A 50 -11.40 26.65 10.53
N LEU A 51 -11.37 25.39 10.93
CA LEU A 51 -12.42 24.75 11.71
C LEU A 51 -12.12 24.84 13.21
N VAL A 52 -13.07 25.34 14.00
CA VAL A 52 -12.92 25.36 15.45
C VAL A 52 -13.24 23.98 16.01
N LEU A 53 -12.21 23.22 16.36
CA LEU A 53 -12.34 21.95 17.10
C LEU A 53 -12.38 22.27 18.60
N GLY A 54 -13.57 22.22 19.19
CA GLY A 54 -13.77 22.45 20.62
C GLY A 54 -13.27 21.26 21.45
N GLN A 55 -12.53 21.54 22.54
CA GLN A 55 -12.32 20.57 23.62
C GLN A 55 -13.58 20.47 24.48
N GLY A 56 -13.83 19.28 25.03
CA GLY A 56 -15.10 18.80 25.58
C GLY A 56 -15.90 19.74 26.49
N ASP A 57 -17.17 19.40 26.71
CA ASP A 57 -18.04 20.21 27.55
C ASP A 57 -17.47 20.38 28.97
N ASN A 58 -17.64 21.55 29.57
CA ASN A 58 -17.13 21.88 30.91
C ASN A 58 -17.85 21.10 32.03
N GLN A 59 -18.25 19.85 31.80
CA GLN A 59 -18.89 19.00 32.79
C GLN A 59 -17.86 18.38 33.73
N ASN A 60 -18.29 18.10 34.96
CA ASN A 60 -17.45 17.67 36.06
C ASN A 60 -17.89 16.26 36.53
N PRO A 61 -17.00 15.24 36.52
CA PRO A 61 -15.59 15.31 36.18
C PRO A 61 -15.36 15.53 34.68
N GLU A 62 -14.44 16.44 34.35
CA GLU A 62 -14.00 16.68 32.98
C GLU A 62 -13.09 15.51 32.60
N VAL A 63 -13.60 14.60 31.79
CA VAL A 63 -12.81 13.52 31.20
C VAL A 63 -12.38 14.01 29.82
N ALA A 64 -11.10 13.91 29.50
CA ALA A 64 -10.58 14.34 28.21
C ALA A 64 -11.30 13.58 27.09
N ILE A 65 -12.02 14.32 26.24
CA ILE A 65 -12.53 13.83 24.95
C ILE A 65 -11.49 14.19 23.90
N ASP A 66 -11.08 13.22 23.11
CA ASP A 66 -10.15 13.47 22.01
C ASP A 66 -10.91 13.84 20.74
N VAL A 67 -10.46 14.89 20.08
CA VAL A 67 -11.00 15.36 18.80
C VAL A 67 -9.86 15.34 17.80
N THR A 68 -9.88 14.35 16.93
CA THR A 68 -8.85 14.16 15.92
C THR A 68 -9.43 14.36 14.52
N HIS A 69 -8.58 14.69 13.56
CA HIS A 69 -8.96 14.71 12.15
C HIS A 69 -7.90 13.98 11.32
N SER A 70 -8.33 13.39 10.19
CA SER A 70 -7.40 12.78 9.23
C SER A 70 -6.57 13.83 8.50
N ALA A 71 -5.58 13.37 7.73
CA ALA A 71 -4.94 14.19 6.72
C ALA A 71 -5.99 14.71 5.71
N VAL A 72 -5.81 15.95 5.24
CA VAL A 72 -6.65 16.54 4.20
C VAL A 72 -6.18 16.03 2.84
N THR A 73 -7.08 15.41 2.08
CA THR A 73 -6.84 15.02 0.69
C THR A 73 -7.52 16.01 -0.24
N THR A 74 -6.87 16.45 -1.32
CA THR A 74 -7.47 17.38 -2.28
C THR A 74 -7.49 16.75 -3.67
N THR A 75 -8.66 16.71 -4.28
CA THR A 75 -8.86 16.16 -5.62
C THR A 75 -9.80 17.09 -6.39
N ALA A 76 -9.34 17.59 -7.55
CA ALA A 76 -10.13 18.42 -8.46
C ALA A 76 -10.85 19.61 -7.76
N GLY A 77 -10.11 20.41 -6.98
CA GLY A 77 -10.66 21.55 -6.26
C GLY A 77 -11.58 21.22 -5.07
N THR A 78 -11.67 19.95 -4.66
CA THR A 78 -12.39 19.55 -3.44
C THR A 78 -11.42 18.93 -2.45
N SER A 79 -11.29 19.53 -1.26
CA SER A 79 -10.56 18.98 -0.13
C SER A 79 -11.50 18.13 0.73
N SER A 80 -11.05 17.00 1.27
CA SER A 80 -11.81 16.14 2.17
C SER A 80 -11.00 15.68 3.37
N MET A 81 -11.67 15.50 4.51
CA MET A 81 -11.10 14.93 5.74
C MET A 81 -12.19 14.24 6.57
N THR A 82 -11.78 13.35 7.46
CA THR A 82 -12.66 12.79 8.50
C THR A 82 -12.36 13.45 9.84
N ILE A 83 -13.38 13.71 10.65
CA ILE A 83 -13.25 14.25 12.01
C ILE A 83 -13.83 13.24 12.98
N THR A 84 -13.09 12.89 14.03
CA THR A 84 -13.45 11.84 14.97
C THR A 84 -13.47 12.39 16.40
N CYS A 85 -14.61 12.22 17.08
CA CYS A 85 -14.75 12.35 18.53
C CYS A 85 -14.56 10.96 19.16
N SER A 86 -13.69 10.81 20.17
CA SER A 86 -13.56 9.56 20.94
C SER A 86 -13.62 9.83 22.44
N GLY A 87 -14.48 9.08 23.12
CA GLY A 87 -14.64 9.11 24.57
C GLY A 87 -13.67 8.20 25.29
N ALA A 88 -13.45 8.44 26.59
CA ALA A 88 -12.79 7.47 27.45
C ALA A 88 -13.68 6.24 27.66
N THR A 89 -13.06 5.13 28.07
CA THR A 89 -13.76 3.90 28.47
C THR A 89 -14.90 4.24 29.45
N ASP A 90 -16.11 3.72 29.18
CA ASP A 90 -17.36 3.95 29.93
C ASP A 90 -18.14 5.23 29.60
N PHE A 91 -17.77 5.97 28.55
CA PHE A 91 -18.50 7.16 28.13
C PHE A 91 -18.82 7.16 26.65
N ASN A 92 -20.08 7.41 26.34
CA ASN A 92 -20.52 7.65 24.98
C ASN A 92 -20.22 9.11 24.58
N VAL A 93 -20.01 9.32 23.29
CA VAL A 93 -19.75 10.66 22.74
C VAL A 93 -20.86 11.06 21.78
N GLN A 94 -21.14 12.36 21.80
CA GLN A 94 -22.05 13.00 20.86
C GLN A 94 -21.30 14.14 20.19
N MET A 95 -21.34 14.21 18.87
CA MET A 95 -20.76 15.33 18.13
C MET A 95 -21.82 16.42 17.90
N GLU A 96 -21.45 17.69 18.03
CA GLU A 96 -22.31 18.83 17.73
C GLU A 96 -21.60 19.74 16.73
N LEU A 97 -22.24 19.97 15.59
CA LEU A 97 -21.77 20.85 14.53
C LEU A 97 -22.38 22.24 14.73
N ASN A 98 -21.54 23.26 14.67
CA ASN A 98 -21.93 24.68 14.81
C ASN A 98 -22.76 25.00 16.07
N GLY A 99 -22.62 24.20 17.12
CA GLY A 99 -23.27 24.39 18.42
C GLY A 99 -24.80 24.19 18.44
N ALA A 100 -25.37 23.50 17.45
CA ALA A 100 -26.78 23.11 17.49
C ALA A 100 -27.15 21.88 16.63
N PHE A 101 -26.33 21.54 15.64
CA PHE A 101 -26.65 20.47 14.70
C PHE A 101 -26.05 19.15 15.17
N THR A 102 -26.87 18.10 15.24
CA THR A 102 -26.40 16.75 15.58
C THR A 102 -26.26 15.95 14.27
N PRO A 103 -25.04 15.52 13.89
CA PRO A 103 -24.84 14.71 12.70
C PRO A 103 -25.56 13.37 12.84
N ALA A 104 -25.92 12.77 11.70
CA ALA A 104 -26.64 11.51 11.65
C ALA A 104 -25.86 10.37 12.32
N GLU A 105 -24.53 10.47 12.32
CA GLU A 105 -23.62 9.51 12.96
C GLU A 105 -23.76 9.47 14.48
N ASN A 106 -24.44 10.44 15.12
CA ASN A 106 -24.84 10.34 16.52
C ASN A 106 -26.05 9.43 16.77
N ASP A 107 -26.88 9.15 15.75
CA ASP A 107 -28.17 8.47 15.91
C ASP A 107 -27.99 6.94 15.90
N GLN A 108 -27.09 6.45 16.76
CA GLN A 108 -26.91 5.03 17.03
C GLN A 108 -27.44 4.70 18.43
N ASP A 109 -28.09 3.54 18.55
CA ASP A 109 -28.60 2.99 19.82
C ASP A 109 -27.92 1.63 20.07
N PRO A 110 -27.08 1.50 21.11
CA PRO A 110 -26.70 2.55 22.07
C PRO A 110 -25.83 3.65 21.45
N LEU A 111 -25.77 4.82 22.11
CA LEU A 111 -24.87 5.90 21.69
C LEU A 111 -23.42 5.37 21.60
N PRO A 112 -22.65 5.74 20.59
CA PRO A 112 -21.33 5.15 20.36
C PRO A 112 -20.24 5.79 21.25
N GLN A 113 -19.17 5.06 21.53
CA GLN A 113 -17.95 5.62 22.18
C GLN A 113 -17.09 6.47 21.22
N THR A 114 -17.31 6.31 19.91
CA THR A 114 -16.62 7.05 18.85
C THR A 114 -17.62 7.50 17.79
N VAL A 115 -17.56 8.79 17.40
CA VAL A 115 -18.34 9.34 16.28
C VAL A 115 -17.37 9.92 15.26
N THR A 116 -17.48 9.49 14.01
CA THR A 116 -16.68 10.01 12.90
C THR A 116 -17.58 10.60 11.83
N ILE A 117 -17.26 11.81 11.36
CA ILE A 117 -17.97 12.48 10.26
C ILE A 117 -17.03 12.76 9.09
N ASN A 118 -17.61 12.95 7.90
CA ASN A 118 -16.90 13.41 6.71
C ASN A 118 -17.10 14.92 6.52
N ALA A 119 -15.99 15.64 6.36
CA ALA A 119 -15.98 17.05 6.00
C ALA A 119 -15.40 17.24 4.59
N GLN A 120 -16.06 18.05 3.78
CA GLN A 120 -15.61 18.41 2.43
C GLN A 120 -15.55 19.93 2.29
N CYS A 121 -14.53 20.43 1.62
CA CYS A 121 -14.34 21.85 1.37
C CYS A 121 -14.10 22.08 -0.11
N ASN A 122 -14.91 22.95 -0.71
CA ASN A 122 -14.67 23.46 -2.06
C ASN A 122 -13.61 24.56 -1.98
N THR A 123 -12.49 24.40 -2.69
CA THR A 123 -11.37 25.34 -2.68
C THR A 123 -11.74 26.72 -3.23
N ALA A 124 -12.84 26.83 -4.00
CA ALA A 124 -13.38 28.12 -4.44
C ALA A 124 -14.00 28.92 -3.29
N ASP A 125 -14.65 28.26 -2.34
CA ASP A 125 -15.38 28.89 -1.25
C ASP A 125 -14.59 28.93 0.07
N MET A 126 -13.56 28.08 0.20
CA MET A 126 -12.72 27.94 1.40
C MET A 126 -13.55 27.70 2.68
N LYS A 127 -14.65 26.96 2.55
CA LYS A 127 -15.56 26.60 3.65
C LYS A 127 -15.75 25.10 3.72
N TRP A 128 -15.55 24.54 4.91
CA TRP A 128 -15.87 23.15 5.19
C TRP A 128 -17.39 22.97 5.24
N ASN A 129 -17.85 21.82 4.75
CA ASN A 129 -19.22 21.36 4.86
C ASN A 129 -19.20 19.93 5.38
N TYR A 130 -20.09 19.64 6.31
CA TYR A 130 -20.43 18.27 6.66
C TYR A 130 -21.23 17.66 5.51
N VAL A 131 -20.81 16.49 5.04
CA VAL A 131 -21.47 15.77 3.95
C VAL A 131 -21.78 14.36 4.39
N THR A 132 -23.07 14.01 4.40
CA THR A 132 -23.54 12.66 4.71
C THR A 132 -24.59 12.21 3.70
N VAL A 133 -24.93 10.92 3.70
CA VAL A 133 -25.98 10.37 2.83
C VAL A 133 -27.04 9.72 3.71
N ILE A 134 -28.25 10.28 3.71
CA ILE A 134 -29.39 9.77 4.48
C ILE A 134 -30.43 9.29 3.47
N ASN A 135 -30.79 8.00 3.53
CA ASN A 135 -31.76 7.39 2.60
C ASN A 135 -31.43 7.58 1.10
N GLY A 136 -30.13 7.60 0.76
CA GLY A 136 -29.64 7.77 -0.61
C GLY A 136 -29.60 9.22 -1.11
N GLU A 137 -30.04 10.19 -0.30
CA GLU A 137 -29.91 11.61 -0.61
C GLU A 137 -28.67 12.20 0.10
N THR A 138 -27.83 12.92 -0.64
CA THR A 138 -26.68 13.63 -0.07
C THR A 138 -27.17 14.88 0.66
N PHE A 139 -26.86 14.95 1.95
CA PHE A 139 -27.11 16.10 2.80
C PHE A 139 -25.80 16.86 3.01
N THR A 140 -25.85 18.19 2.86
CA THR A 140 -24.68 19.06 2.97
C THR A 140 -25.01 20.26 3.84
N GLU A 141 -24.27 20.45 4.92
CA GLU A 141 -24.41 21.60 5.83
C GLU A 141 -23.06 22.30 6.02
N PRO A 142 -23.01 23.65 6.07
CA PRO A 142 -21.79 24.37 6.41
C PRO A 142 -21.23 23.90 7.74
N LEU A 143 -19.90 23.84 7.85
CA LEU A 143 -19.20 23.35 9.03
C LEU A 143 -18.14 24.38 9.47
N ASP A 144 -18.47 25.13 10.52
CA ASP A 144 -17.63 26.18 11.11
C ASP A 144 -16.96 25.71 12.42
N SER A 145 -17.62 24.82 13.17
CA SER A 145 -17.07 24.25 14.41
C SER A 145 -17.58 22.84 14.68
N VAL A 146 -16.74 22.02 15.32
CA VAL A 146 -17.11 20.70 15.86
C VAL A 146 -16.86 20.70 17.36
N THR A 147 -17.87 20.35 18.13
CA THR A 147 -17.77 20.16 19.58
C THR A 147 -18.12 18.73 19.92
N CYS A 148 -17.28 18.04 20.67
CA CYS A 148 -17.60 16.71 21.18
C CYS A 148 -18.14 16.84 22.61
N LEU A 149 -19.30 16.25 22.87
CA LEU A 149 -19.99 16.24 24.16
C LEU A 149 -19.90 14.83 24.75
N GLN A 150 -19.65 14.76 26.05
CA GLN A 150 -19.69 13.49 26.77
C GLN A 150 -21.11 13.23 27.25
N VAL A 151 -21.66 12.07 26.91
CA VAL A 151 -22.96 11.63 27.44
C VAL A 151 -22.67 10.53 28.45
N GLN A 152 -22.93 10.81 29.73
CA GLN A 152 -22.76 9.80 30.78
C GLN A 152 -23.71 8.63 30.52
N ASN A 153 -23.16 7.43 30.39
CA ASN A 153 -23.94 6.21 30.22
C ASN A 153 -24.94 6.11 31.37
N LEU A 154 -26.25 6.09 31.06
CA LEU A 154 -27.28 5.93 32.08
C LEU A 154 -26.98 4.62 32.82
N PRO A 155 -26.92 4.63 34.17
CA PRO A 155 -26.54 3.46 34.95
C PRO A 155 -27.56 2.34 34.73
N GLY A 156 -27.20 1.38 33.89
CA GLY A 156 -28.08 0.30 33.43
C GLY A 156 -27.54 -0.45 32.21
N GLU A 157 -26.70 0.19 31.41
CA GLU A 157 -26.02 -0.44 30.28
C GLU A 157 -24.55 -0.60 30.67
N GLY A 158 -24.15 -1.85 30.88
CA GLY A 158 -22.76 -2.19 31.21
C GLY A 158 -21.83 -1.78 30.07
N PRO A 159 -20.50 -1.80 30.32
CA PRO A 159 -19.51 -1.50 29.28
C PRO A 159 -19.86 -2.32 28.04
N ASP A 160 -20.01 -1.60 26.93
CA ASP A 160 -20.30 -2.15 25.61
C ASP A 160 -19.42 -3.39 25.42
N PRO A 161 -20.00 -4.60 25.28
CA PRO A 161 -19.18 -5.77 25.04
C PRO A 161 -18.36 -5.47 23.79
N GLU A 162 -17.03 -5.62 23.89
CA GLU A 162 -16.13 -5.55 22.74
C GLU A 162 -16.83 -6.17 21.53
N PRO A 163 -16.84 -5.51 20.35
CA PRO A 163 -17.53 -6.01 19.17
C PRO A 163 -17.12 -7.46 18.95
N VAL A 164 -18.04 -8.36 19.28
CA VAL A 164 -17.77 -9.80 19.31
C VAL A 164 -17.71 -10.21 17.84
N ALA A 165 -16.51 -10.61 17.39
CA ALA A 165 -16.34 -11.11 16.05
C ALA A 165 -17.36 -12.22 15.76
N CYS A 166 -17.97 -12.19 14.58
CA CYS A 166 -18.88 -13.25 14.17
C CYS A 166 -18.14 -14.59 14.14
N ASP A 167 -18.73 -15.61 14.75
CA ASP A 167 -18.13 -16.93 14.83
C ASP A 167 -18.21 -17.63 13.44
N PRO A 168 -17.08 -18.04 12.82
CA PRO A 168 -17.11 -18.81 11.59
C PRO A 168 -17.87 -20.13 11.72
N ALA A 169 -18.01 -20.67 12.94
CA ALA A 169 -18.74 -21.91 13.21
C ALA A 169 -20.25 -21.80 12.99
N LEU A 170 -20.78 -20.59 12.74
CA LEU A 170 -22.17 -20.38 12.33
C LEU A 170 -22.45 -20.86 10.91
N ILE A 171 -21.41 -21.01 10.08
CA ILE A 171 -21.53 -21.60 8.74
C ILE A 171 -21.22 -23.09 8.82
N THR A 172 -22.13 -23.91 8.30
CA THR A 172 -21.85 -25.34 8.14
C THR A 172 -21.05 -25.57 6.86
N TYR A 173 -19.80 -26.03 7.00
CA TYR A 173 -18.95 -26.42 5.89
C TYR A 173 -19.17 -27.90 5.57
N GLY A 174 -19.47 -28.21 4.31
CA GLY A 174 -19.71 -29.56 3.82
C GLY A 174 -18.88 -29.88 2.57
N VAL A 175 -18.51 -31.15 2.45
CA VAL A 175 -18.02 -31.73 1.20
C VAL A 175 -19.13 -32.61 0.66
N GLY A 176 -19.61 -32.33 -0.56
CA GLY A 176 -20.82 -32.94 -1.12
C GLY A 176 -20.58 -34.11 -2.07
N ASP A 177 -19.44 -34.81 -2.01
CA ASP A 177 -19.13 -35.85 -2.99
C ASP A 177 -19.73 -37.22 -2.62
N ASP A 178 -20.88 -37.55 -3.21
CA ASP A 178 -21.38 -38.94 -3.27
C ASP A 178 -20.55 -39.83 -4.25
N GLN A 179 -19.37 -39.35 -4.70
CA GLN A 179 -18.56 -39.99 -5.74
C GLN A 179 -17.49 -40.87 -5.10
N THR A 180 -17.47 -42.16 -5.46
CA THR A 180 -16.38 -43.09 -5.09
C THR A 180 -15.44 -43.31 -6.28
N PRO A 181 -14.10 -43.20 -6.12
CA PRO A 181 -13.37 -42.92 -4.87
C PRO A 181 -13.41 -41.45 -4.46
N GLU A 182 -13.56 -41.22 -3.15
CA GLU A 182 -13.52 -39.90 -2.49
C GLU A 182 -12.15 -39.26 -2.77
N VAL A 183 -12.14 -38.21 -3.59
CA VAL A 183 -10.95 -37.39 -3.86
C VAL A 183 -11.04 -36.20 -2.93
N ALA A 184 -9.95 -35.88 -2.23
CA ALA A 184 -9.96 -34.82 -1.22
C ALA A 184 -10.31 -33.46 -1.84
N ILE A 185 -11.54 -33.00 -1.60
CA ILE A 185 -11.91 -31.58 -1.68
C ILE A 185 -11.56 -30.97 -0.33
N ASP A 186 -10.92 -29.81 -0.36
CA ASP A 186 -10.65 -29.04 0.85
C ASP A 186 -11.57 -27.81 0.90
N VAL A 187 -12.05 -27.51 2.11
CA VAL A 187 -12.87 -26.33 2.39
C VAL A 187 -12.17 -25.57 3.51
N THR A 188 -11.56 -24.45 3.16
CA THR A 188 -10.82 -23.62 4.09
C THR A 188 -11.45 -22.24 4.19
N HIS A 189 -11.24 -21.57 5.32
CA HIS A 189 -11.60 -20.17 5.47
C HIS A 189 -10.44 -19.41 6.11
N SER A 190 -10.32 -18.11 5.81
CA SER A 190 -9.32 -17.24 6.44
C SER A 190 -9.64 -17.01 7.92
N ALA A 191 -8.68 -16.40 8.63
CA ALA A 191 -8.98 -15.78 9.91
C ALA A 191 -10.05 -14.68 9.74
N VAL A 192 -10.92 -14.53 10.74
CA VAL A 192 -11.94 -13.47 10.76
C VAL A 192 -11.28 -12.17 11.21
N THR A 193 -11.44 -11.13 10.41
CA THR A 193 -11.08 -9.76 10.78
C THR A 193 -12.34 -9.00 11.14
N THR A 194 -12.33 -8.19 12.19
CA THR A 194 -13.49 -7.37 12.59
C THR A 194 -13.10 -5.90 12.62
N THR A 195 -13.86 -5.06 11.93
CA THR A 195 -13.63 -3.62 11.88
C THR A 195 -14.98 -2.93 11.95
N ALA A 196 -15.15 -2.03 12.92
CA ALA A 196 -16.38 -1.26 13.11
C ALA A 196 -17.67 -2.11 13.15
N GLY A 197 -17.66 -3.23 13.87
CA GLY A 197 -18.83 -4.12 13.99
C GLY A 197 -19.14 -4.97 12.75
N VAL A 198 -18.26 -4.96 11.75
CA VAL A 198 -18.36 -5.86 10.59
C VAL A 198 -17.20 -6.84 10.63
N SER A 199 -17.52 -8.13 10.74
CA SER A 199 -16.58 -9.23 10.58
C SER A 199 -16.48 -9.64 9.12
N SER A 200 -15.29 -9.97 8.63
CA SER A 200 -15.08 -10.44 7.26
C SER A 200 -14.15 -11.66 7.22
N MET A 201 -14.37 -12.55 6.26
CA MET A 201 -13.48 -13.67 5.96
C MET A 201 -13.61 -14.11 4.50
N THR A 202 -12.61 -14.86 4.02
CA THR A 202 -12.67 -15.55 2.74
C THR A 202 -12.94 -17.03 2.95
N ILE A 203 -13.74 -17.65 2.08
CA ILE A 203 -14.02 -19.09 2.08
C ILE A 203 -13.57 -19.64 0.74
N THR A 204 -12.76 -20.70 0.76
CA THR A 204 -12.16 -21.31 -0.42
C THR A 204 -12.50 -22.79 -0.49
N CYS A 205 -13.10 -23.21 -1.60
CA CYS A 205 -13.20 -24.61 -1.99
C CYS A 205 -12.07 -24.92 -2.99
N SER A 206 -11.27 -25.96 -2.77
CA SER A 206 -10.22 -26.40 -3.70
C SER A 206 -10.30 -27.90 -3.98
N GLY A 207 -10.08 -28.25 -5.25
CA GLY A 207 -10.10 -29.62 -5.74
C GLY A 207 -8.68 -30.13 -6.02
N ALA A 208 -8.54 -31.45 -6.19
CA ALA A 208 -7.30 -32.04 -6.69
C ALA A 208 -7.08 -31.71 -8.18
N ASP A 209 -5.82 -31.81 -8.64
CA ASP A 209 -5.26 -31.33 -9.93
C ASP A 209 -6.04 -31.68 -11.23
N ASP A 210 -7.05 -32.55 -11.20
CA ASP A 210 -7.82 -33.00 -12.37
C ASP A 210 -9.33 -32.72 -12.25
N PHE A 211 -9.77 -31.95 -11.26
CA PHE A 211 -11.18 -31.77 -10.96
C PHE A 211 -11.57 -30.33 -10.75
N ASN A 212 -12.68 -29.95 -11.38
CA ASN A 212 -13.30 -28.66 -11.15
C ASN A 212 -14.16 -28.70 -9.89
N VAL A 213 -14.26 -27.56 -9.24
CA VAL A 213 -14.97 -27.40 -7.98
C VAL A 213 -16.16 -26.48 -8.20
N GLN A 214 -17.29 -26.89 -7.61
CA GLN A 214 -18.48 -26.07 -7.52
C GLN A 214 -18.78 -25.80 -6.05
N MET A 215 -18.91 -24.53 -5.69
CA MET A 215 -19.33 -24.10 -4.36
C MET A 215 -20.85 -23.86 -4.36
N ASP A 216 -21.61 -24.49 -3.49
CA ASP A 216 -23.04 -24.21 -3.30
C ASP A 216 -23.26 -23.55 -1.93
N LEU A 217 -23.87 -22.36 -1.95
CA LEU A 217 -24.28 -21.64 -0.76
C LEU A 217 -25.72 -22.02 -0.41
N ASN A 218 -25.96 -22.40 0.85
CA ASN A 218 -27.27 -22.82 1.37
C ASN A 218 -27.95 -23.95 0.57
N GLY A 219 -27.16 -24.78 -0.11
CA GLY A 219 -27.63 -25.92 -0.89
C GLY A 219 -28.44 -25.59 -2.15
N ALA A 220 -28.53 -24.33 -2.57
CA ALA A 220 -29.32 -23.95 -3.75
C ALA A 220 -28.76 -22.76 -4.54
N PHE A 221 -27.81 -22.01 -3.98
CA PHE A 221 -27.27 -20.81 -4.62
C PHE A 221 -25.83 -21.04 -5.06
N THR A 222 -25.57 -20.95 -6.36
CA THR A 222 -24.21 -20.98 -6.91
C THR A 222 -23.66 -19.55 -6.98
N PRO A 223 -22.56 -19.23 -6.28
CA PRO A 223 -21.94 -17.92 -6.35
C PRO A 223 -21.38 -17.67 -7.76
N VAL A 224 -21.22 -16.40 -8.14
CA VAL A 224 -20.80 -16.03 -9.50
C VAL A 224 -19.43 -16.57 -9.86
N GLU A 225 -18.58 -16.78 -8.84
CA GLU A 225 -17.24 -17.32 -8.91
C GLU A 225 -17.21 -18.79 -9.39
N ASN A 226 -18.33 -19.52 -9.36
CA ASN A 226 -18.44 -20.83 -10.01
C ASN A 226 -18.52 -20.73 -11.54
N ASN A 227 -19.00 -19.62 -12.09
CA ASN A 227 -19.38 -19.51 -13.51
C ASN A 227 -18.21 -19.02 -14.38
N LEU A 228 -16.97 -19.38 -14.02
CA LEU A 228 -15.81 -19.16 -14.86
C LEU A 228 -15.76 -20.25 -15.96
N ASP A 229 -15.28 -19.88 -17.15
CA ASP A 229 -15.04 -20.80 -18.25
C ASP A 229 -13.54 -20.75 -18.60
N PRO A 230 -12.78 -21.85 -18.42
CA PRO A 230 -13.23 -23.16 -17.92
C PRO A 230 -13.65 -23.13 -16.44
N PRO A 231 -14.47 -24.11 -15.98
CA PRO A 231 -14.86 -24.18 -14.57
C PRO A 231 -13.62 -24.27 -13.68
N PRO A 232 -13.59 -23.57 -12.54
CA PRO A 232 -12.35 -23.40 -11.79
C PRO A 232 -12.01 -24.63 -10.92
N GLN A 233 -10.72 -24.88 -10.71
CA GLN A 233 -10.23 -25.85 -9.71
C GLN A 233 -10.30 -25.30 -8.27
N THR A 234 -10.41 -23.98 -8.13
CA THR A 234 -10.52 -23.29 -6.83
C THR A 234 -11.59 -22.21 -6.93
N VAL A 235 -12.55 -22.22 -6.01
CA VAL A 235 -13.58 -21.17 -5.88
C VAL A 235 -13.38 -20.47 -4.55
N THR A 236 -13.19 -19.15 -4.57
CA THR A 236 -13.06 -18.33 -3.36
C THR A 236 -14.15 -17.26 -3.34
N ILE A 237 -14.84 -17.12 -2.20
CA ILE A 237 -15.83 -16.07 -1.96
C ILE A 237 -15.47 -15.23 -0.74
N ASN A 238 -16.01 -14.02 -0.69
CA ASN A 238 -15.94 -13.16 0.49
C ASN A 238 -17.25 -13.22 1.28
N ALA A 239 -17.15 -13.48 2.59
CA ALA A 239 -18.25 -13.44 3.52
C ALA A 239 -18.10 -12.26 4.48
N GLN A 240 -19.19 -11.57 4.76
CA GLN A 240 -19.25 -10.46 5.72
C GLN A 240 -20.38 -10.69 6.71
N CYS A 241 -20.17 -10.36 7.97
CA CYS A 241 -21.15 -10.50 9.03
C CYS A 241 -21.23 -9.21 9.85
N ASN A 242 -22.45 -8.70 10.02
CA ASN A 242 -22.72 -7.63 10.97
C ASN A 242 -22.80 -8.26 12.37
N THR A 243 -21.96 -7.80 13.30
CA THR A 243 -21.91 -8.34 14.68
C THR A 243 -23.22 -8.13 15.43
N ALA A 244 -24.08 -7.20 14.99
CA ALA A 244 -25.42 -7.02 15.54
C ALA A 244 -26.37 -8.17 15.15
N ASP A 245 -26.26 -8.67 13.92
CA ASP A 245 -27.18 -9.68 13.38
C ASP A 245 -26.66 -11.11 13.56
N MET A 246 -25.34 -11.28 13.71
CA MET A 246 -24.65 -12.58 13.77
C MET A 246 -25.00 -13.51 12.60
N ILE A 247 -25.24 -12.92 11.41
CA ILE A 247 -25.55 -13.62 10.17
C ILE A 247 -24.45 -13.30 9.16
N TRP A 248 -23.75 -14.33 8.69
CA TRP A 248 -22.83 -14.20 7.58
C TRP A 248 -23.58 -13.97 6.28
N ASN A 249 -23.04 -13.12 5.42
CA ASN A 249 -23.58 -12.81 4.11
C ASN A 249 -22.49 -12.93 3.07
N TYR A 250 -22.77 -13.63 1.98
CA TYR A 250 -22.03 -13.52 0.75
C TYR A 250 -22.37 -12.19 0.09
N VAL A 251 -21.35 -11.39 -0.23
CA VAL A 251 -21.49 -10.09 -0.87
C VAL A 251 -20.74 -10.12 -2.20
N THR A 252 -21.45 -9.87 -3.30
CA THR A 252 -20.86 -9.82 -4.64
C THR A 252 -21.45 -8.66 -5.45
N MET A 253 -20.82 -8.34 -6.58
CA MET A 253 -21.30 -7.30 -7.50
C MET A 253 -21.94 -7.96 -8.72
N VAL A 254 -23.26 -7.81 -8.86
CA VAL A 254 -23.98 -8.27 -10.06
C VAL A 254 -24.42 -7.04 -10.85
N ASN A 255 -23.92 -6.88 -12.08
CA ASN A 255 -24.22 -5.73 -12.94
C ASN A 255 -23.91 -4.37 -12.27
N GLY A 256 -22.82 -4.29 -11.50
CA GLY A 256 -22.41 -3.05 -10.82
C GLY A 256 -23.27 -2.66 -9.60
N GLN A 257 -24.13 -3.56 -9.10
CA GLN A 257 -24.87 -3.37 -7.86
C GLN A 257 -24.49 -4.45 -6.84
N PRO A 258 -24.32 -4.10 -5.56
CA PRO A 258 -24.06 -5.09 -4.52
C PRO A 258 -25.27 -6.00 -4.35
N SER A 259 -25.02 -7.30 -4.35
CA SER A 259 -25.98 -8.34 -4.04
C SER A 259 -25.51 -9.05 -2.78
N THR A 260 -26.42 -9.14 -1.81
CA THR A 260 -26.15 -9.73 -0.49
C THR A 260 -27.05 -10.94 -0.29
N GLN A 261 -26.46 -12.07 0.05
CA GLN A 261 -27.18 -13.32 0.32
C GLN A 261 -26.71 -13.88 1.66
N ALA A 262 -27.64 -14.08 2.61
CA ALA A 262 -27.32 -14.71 3.89
C ALA A 262 -26.70 -16.11 3.66
N LEU A 263 -25.76 -16.50 4.51
CA LEU A 263 -24.94 -17.70 4.39
C LEU A 263 -25.01 -18.53 5.68
N ASP A 264 -25.69 -19.66 5.59
CA ASP A 264 -25.84 -20.64 6.68
C ASP A 264 -24.98 -21.90 6.42
N SER A 265 -24.66 -22.18 5.15
CA SER A 265 -23.81 -23.31 4.77
C SER A 265 -23.08 -23.09 3.46
N VAL A 266 -21.90 -23.71 3.36
CA VAL A 266 -21.08 -23.79 2.16
C VAL A 266 -20.83 -25.26 1.89
N THR A 267 -21.25 -25.76 0.73
CA THR A 267 -20.97 -27.12 0.30
C THR A 267 -20.08 -27.08 -0.94
N CYS A 268 -18.91 -27.71 -0.87
CA CYS A 268 -18.03 -27.84 -2.02
C CYS A 268 -18.26 -29.21 -2.69
N GLN A 269 -18.49 -29.22 -3.99
CA GLN A 269 -18.72 -30.44 -4.77
C GLN A 269 -17.70 -30.55 -5.88
N GLN A 270 -17.29 -31.79 -6.16
CA GLN A 270 -16.50 -32.10 -7.34
C GLN A 270 -17.44 -32.21 -8.53
N VAL A 271 -17.16 -31.46 -9.59
CA VAL A 271 -17.80 -31.68 -10.88
C VAL A 271 -16.82 -32.47 -11.72
N GLN A 272 -17.15 -33.74 -12.01
CA GLN A 272 -16.32 -34.55 -12.89
C GLN A 272 -16.26 -33.88 -14.26
N ASN A 273 -15.06 -33.54 -14.71
CA ASN A 273 -14.81 -33.07 -16.07
C ASN A 273 -15.44 -34.08 -17.04
N LEU A 274 -16.40 -33.63 -17.86
CA LEU A 274 -17.07 -34.49 -18.82
C LEU A 274 -16.00 -35.25 -19.63
N PRO A 275 -16.07 -36.60 -19.71
CA PRO A 275 -15.02 -37.39 -20.33
C PRO A 275 -14.95 -37.07 -21.84
N GLY A 276 -13.97 -36.25 -22.19
CA GLY A 276 -13.82 -35.64 -23.51
C GLY A 276 -12.82 -34.49 -23.52
N GLU A 277 -12.62 -33.84 -22.37
CA GLU A 277 -11.60 -32.82 -22.19
C GLU A 277 -10.41 -33.48 -21.49
N GLY A 278 -9.31 -33.65 -22.25
CA GLY A 278 -8.04 -34.12 -21.71
C GLY A 278 -7.50 -33.13 -20.68
N PRO A 279 -6.30 -33.37 -20.11
CA PRO A 279 -5.64 -32.40 -19.24
C PRO A 279 -5.74 -31.02 -19.91
N ASP A 280 -6.36 -30.10 -19.17
CA ASP A 280 -6.81 -28.79 -19.64
C ASP A 280 -5.72 -28.22 -20.55
N PRO A 281 -5.99 -28.00 -21.86
CA PRO A 281 -5.00 -27.34 -22.68
C PRO A 281 -4.67 -26.03 -21.96
N GLU A 282 -3.39 -25.78 -21.70
CA GLU A 282 -2.90 -24.48 -21.20
C GLU A 282 -3.80 -23.38 -21.74
N PRO A 283 -4.36 -22.49 -20.88
CA PRO A 283 -5.39 -21.53 -21.27
C PRO A 283 -4.99 -20.91 -22.60
N VAL A 284 -5.70 -21.31 -23.66
CA VAL A 284 -5.21 -21.09 -25.02
C VAL A 284 -5.16 -19.58 -25.19
N PRO A 285 -3.97 -18.98 -25.37
CA PRO A 285 -3.87 -17.54 -25.51
C PRO A 285 -4.77 -17.09 -26.65
N CYS A 286 -5.50 -15.99 -26.46
CA CYS A 286 -6.30 -15.44 -27.54
C CYS A 286 -5.42 -15.19 -28.76
N ASP A 287 -5.86 -15.66 -29.92
CA ASP A 287 -5.09 -15.54 -31.16
C ASP A 287 -5.09 -14.07 -31.63
N PRO A 288 -3.93 -13.40 -31.77
CA PRO A 288 -3.85 -12.07 -32.36
C PRO A 288 -4.46 -11.99 -33.77
N ALA A 289 -4.48 -13.11 -34.51
CA ALA A 289 -5.05 -13.18 -35.86
C ALA A 289 -6.57 -12.96 -35.92
N LEU A 290 -7.26 -12.89 -34.77
CA LEU A 290 -8.66 -12.48 -34.70
C LEU A 290 -8.86 -10.99 -34.99
N ILE A 291 -7.80 -10.19 -34.87
CA ILE A 291 -7.82 -8.77 -35.25
C ILE A 291 -7.34 -8.64 -36.69
N THR A 292 -8.13 -7.97 -37.52
CA THR A 292 -7.67 -7.60 -38.87
C THR A 292 -6.76 -6.38 -38.78
N TYR A 293 -5.47 -6.56 -39.07
CA TYR A 293 -4.51 -5.46 -39.17
C TYR A 293 -4.49 -4.89 -40.59
N GLY A 294 -4.81 -3.61 -40.73
CA GLY A 294 -4.80 -2.89 -41.99
C GLY A 294 -3.80 -1.74 -42.00
N VAL A 295 -3.19 -1.49 -43.15
CA VAL A 295 -2.51 -0.23 -43.45
C VAL A 295 -3.45 0.52 -44.38
N GLY A 296 -3.96 1.67 -43.91
CA GLY A 296 -4.95 2.46 -44.61
C GLY A 296 -4.36 3.78 -45.07
N ASP A 297 -3.76 3.83 -46.23
CA ASP A 297 -3.56 5.10 -46.93
C ASP A 297 -3.67 4.90 -48.44
N ASP A 298 -4.87 5.08 -49.00
CA ASP A 298 -5.07 5.27 -50.45
C ASP A 298 -4.33 6.54 -50.98
N GLN A 299 -3.34 7.05 -50.26
CA GLN A 299 -2.50 8.20 -50.54
C GLN A 299 -1.30 7.76 -51.38
N THR A 300 -0.91 8.61 -52.33
CA THR A 300 0.31 8.44 -53.14
C THR A 300 1.26 9.61 -52.89
N PRO A 301 2.54 9.37 -52.58
CA PRO A 301 3.23 8.08 -52.49
C PRO A 301 2.95 7.33 -51.19
N GLU A 302 2.73 6.00 -51.31
CA GLU A 302 2.60 5.06 -50.20
C GLU A 302 3.93 5.02 -49.43
N VAL A 303 3.93 5.48 -48.18
CA VAL A 303 5.08 5.39 -47.27
C VAL A 303 4.78 4.25 -46.30
N ALA A 304 5.78 3.41 -46.01
CA ALA A 304 5.58 2.23 -45.17
C ALA A 304 5.12 2.64 -43.75
N ILE A 305 3.86 2.35 -43.43
CA ILE A 305 3.35 2.30 -42.07
C ILE A 305 3.51 0.86 -41.60
N ASP A 306 4.06 0.67 -40.40
CA ASP A 306 4.17 -0.64 -39.78
C ASP A 306 3.10 -0.80 -38.69
N VAL A 307 2.53 -2.00 -38.62
CA VAL A 307 1.56 -2.41 -37.59
C VAL A 307 2.13 -3.64 -36.92
N THR A 308 2.58 -3.47 -35.70
CA THR A 308 3.16 -4.55 -34.91
C THR A 308 2.32 -4.81 -33.66
N HIS A 309 2.42 -6.01 -33.13
CA HIS A 309 1.87 -6.33 -31.82
C HIS A 309 2.91 -7.09 -31.00
N SER A 310 2.88 -6.92 -29.68
CA SER A 310 3.76 -7.69 -28.78
C SER A 310 3.32 -9.15 -28.68
N ALA A 311 4.15 -9.96 -28.02
CA ALA A 311 3.78 -11.32 -27.68
C ALA A 311 2.59 -11.31 -26.71
N VAL A 312 1.64 -12.21 -26.93
CA VAL A 312 0.49 -12.38 -26.04
C VAL A 312 0.96 -12.98 -24.72
N THR A 313 0.60 -12.34 -23.61
CA THR A 313 0.76 -12.87 -22.26
C THR A 313 -0.59 -13.26 -21.69
N THR A 314 -0.73 -14.46 -21.14
CA THR A 314 -1.98 -14.93 -20.52
C THR A 314 -1.78 -15.10 -19.02
N THR A 315 -2.61 -14.43 -18.23
CA THR A 315 -2.63 -14.55 -16.77
C THR A 315 -4.08 -14.73 -16.33
N ALA A 316 -4.37 -15.81 -15.60
CA ALA A 316 -5.70 -16.09 -15.05
C ALA A 316 -6.85 -15.98 -16.09
N GLY A 317 -6.66 -16.57 -17.28
CA GLY A 317 -7.67 -16.58 -18.34
C GLY A 317 -7.83 -15.25 -19.12
N VAL A 318 -7.01 -14.24 -18.81
CA VAL A 318 -6.96 -12.99 -19.58
C VAL A 318 -5.67 -12.93 -20.37
N SER A 319 -5.79 -12.90 -21.69
CA SER A 319 -4.70 -12.60 -22.61
C SER A 319 -4.55 -11.10 -22.78
N SER A 320 -3.34 -10.58 -22.77
CA SER A 320 -3.03 -9.18 -23.03
C SER A 320 -1.94 -9.05 -24.10
N MET A 321 -2.02 -7.98 -24.89
CA MET A 321 -0.96 -7.55 -25.79
C MET A 321 -1.01 -6.04 -26.01
N THR A 322 0.08 -5.51 -26.55
CA THR A 322 0.16 -4.14 -27.06
C THR A 322 0.11 -4.16 -28.58
N ILE A 323 -0.61 -3.22 -29.18
CA ILE A 323 -0.64 -3.01 -30.64
C ILE A 323 -0.05 -1.64 -30.93
N THR A 324 0.91 -1.58 -31.83
CA THR A 324 1.67 -0.37 -32.16
C THR A 324 1.56 -0.07 -33.66
N CYS A 325 1.05 1.11 -33.98
CA CYS A 325 1.17 1.72 -35.30
C CYS A 325 2.39 2.65 -35.31
N SER A 326 3.31 2.53 -36.27
CA SER A 326 4.46 3.41 -36.40
C SER A 326 4.65 3.89 -37.85
N GLY A 327 4.91 5.18 -38.00
CA GLY A 327 5.15 5.85 -39.28
C GLY A 327 6.65 6.09 -39.52
N ALA A 328 7.01 6.47 -40.74
CA ALA A 328 8.37 6.95 -41.03
C ALA A 328 8.60 8.35 -40.41
N ASP A 329 9.87 8.73 -40.18
CA ASP A 329 10.35 9.91 -39.44
C ASP A 329 9.70 11.28 -39.76
N ASP A 330 8.97 11.41 -40.88
CA ASP A 330 8.33 12.65 -41.34
C ASP A 330 6.79 12.61 -41.28
N PHE A 331 6.19 11.56 -40.71
CA PHE A 331 4.75 11.32 -40.78
C PHE A 331 4.15 10.91 -39.45
N ASN A 332 3.06 11.59 -39.09
CA ASN A 332 2.25 11.20 -37.95
C ASN A 332 1.33 10.03 -38.33
N VAL A 333 0.94 9.25 -37.33
CA VAL A 333 0.09 8.08 -37.50
C VAL A 333 -1.19 8.27 -36.73
N GLN A 334 -2.28 7.85 -37.35
CA GLN A 334 -3.59 7.74 -36.72
C GLN A 334 -4.00 6.27 -36.71
N MET A 335 -4.31 5.74 -35.52
CA MET A 335 -4.87 4.40 -35.37
C MET A 335 -6.40 4.47 -35.38
N ASP A 336 -7.07 3.69 -36.22
CA ASP A 336 -8.54 3.56 -36.19
C ASP A 336 -8.91 2.15 -35.77
N LEU A 337 -9.73 2.03 -34.73
CA LEU A 337 -10.30 0.78 -34.23
C LEU A 337 -11.66 0.57 -34.89
N ASN A 338 -11.89 -0.62 -35.43
CA ASN A 338 -13.13 -1.02 -36.10
C ASN A 338 -13.61 -0.05 -37.19
N GLY A 339 -12.67 0.66 -37.84
CA GLY A 339 -12.92 1.58 -38.95
C GLY A 339 -13.61 2.90 -38.60
N ALA A 340 -13.83 3.22 -37.31
CA ALA A 340 -14.47 4.49 -36.94
C ALA A 340 -14.06 5.05 -35.56
N PHE A 341 -13.47 4.24 -34.69
CA PHE A 341 -13.13 4.66 -33.34
C PHE A 341 -11.66 5.07 -33.27
N THR A 342 -11.39 6.34 -32.98
CA THR A 342 -10.03 6.82 -32.71
C THR A 342 -9.71 6.63 -31.22
N PRO A 343 -8.73 5.80 -30.85
CA PRO A 343 -8.31 5.63 -29.47
C PRO A 343 -7.73 6.94 -28.92
N VAL A 344 -7.71 7.08 -27.60
CA VAL A 344 -7.36 8.38 -26.96
C VAL A 344 -5.90 8.74 -27.22
N GLU A 345 -5.07 7.73 -27.44
CA GLU A 345 -3.65 7.81 -27.77
C GLU A 345 -3.39 8.50 -29.12
N ASN A 346 -4.41 8.65 -29.99
CA ASN A 346 -4.29 9.49 -31.19
C ASN A 346 -4.32 11.00 -30.88
N ASN A 347 -4.93 11.41 -29.77
CA ASN A 347 -5.28 12.82 -29.50
C ASN A 347 -4.13 13.61 -28.84
N LEU A 348 -2.89 13.24 -29.11
CA LEU A 348 -1.72 14.01 -28.67
C LEU A 348 -1.50 15.20 -29.63
N ASP A 349 -1.04 16.33 -29.08
CA ASP A 349 -0.67 17.52 -29.85
C ASP A 349 0.83 17.82 -29.58
N PRO A 350 1.72 17.66 -30.59
CA PRO A 350 1.42 17.28 -31.98
C PRO A 350 0.97 15.81 -32.12
N PRO A 351 0.29 15.45 -33.24
CA PRO A 351 -0.10 14.06 -33.49
C PRO A 351 1.13 13.15 -33.49
N PRO A 352 1.06 11.94 -32.92
CA PRO A 352 2.26 11.15 -32.66
C PRO A 352 2.74 10.41 -33.91
N GLN A 353 4.06 10.18 -34.03
CA GLN A 353 4.64 9.27 -35.03
C GLN A 353 4.41 7.79 -34.71
N THR A 354 4.04 7.49 -33.46
CA THR A 354 3.78 6.13 -32.99
C THR A 354 2.59 6.13 -32.03
N VAL A 355 1.58 5.31 -32.33
CA VAL A 355 0.41 5.11 -31.47
C VAL A 355 0.46 3.69 -30.94
N THR A 356 0.41 3.52 -29.61
CA THR A 356 0.37 2.20 -28.97
C THR A 356 -0.85 2.09 -28.09
N ILE A 357 -1.60 0.99 -28.21
CA ILE A 357 -2.77 0.69 -27.38
C ILE A 357 -2.60 -0.65 -26.65
N ASN A 358 -3.31 -0.79 -25.53
CA ASN A 358 -3.43 -2.07 -24.82
C ASN A 358 -4.70 -2.79 -25.27
N ALA A 359 -4.55 -4.05 -25.66
CA ALA A 359 -5.64 -4.95 -25.97
C ALA A 359 -5.68 -6.07 -24.92
N GLN A 360 -6.87 -6.41 -24.44
CA GLN A 360 -7.12 -7.51 -23.52
C GLN A 360 -8.20 -8.41 -24.08
N CYS A 361 -8.05 -9.71 -23.91
CA CYS A 361 -9.01 -10.71 -24.36
C CYS A 361 -9.29 -11.68 -23.23
N ASN A 362 -10.58 -11.85 -22.92
CA ASN A 362 -11.03 -12.94 -22.07
C ASN A 362 -10.99 -14.23 -22.90
N THR A 363 -10.21 -15.21 -22.46
CA THR A 363 -10.08 -16.51 -23.16
C THR A 363 -11.41 -17.26 -23.30
N ALA A 364 -12.39 -16.96 -22.44
CA ALA A 364 -13.76 -17.49 -22.58
C ALA A 364 -14.51 -16.91 -23.80
N ASP A 365 -14.36 -15.61 -24.05
CA ASP A 365 -15.12 -14.91 -25.10
C ASP A 365 -14.39 -14.89 -26.44
N MET A 366 -13.05 -15.05 -26.44
CA MET A 366 -12.18 -14.93 -27.61
C MET A 366 -12.35 -13.60 -28.38
N ILE A 367 -12.73 -12.54 -27.66
CA ILE A 367 -12.90 -11.18 -28.19
C ILE A 367 -11.84 -10.28 -27.58
N TRP A 368 -10.99 -9.70 -28.43
CA TRP A 368 -10.08 -8.64 -28.02
C TRP A 368 -10.86 -7.37 -27.71
N ASN A 369 -10.46 -6.66 -26.66
CA ASN A 369 -11.01 -5.39 -26.25
C ASN A 369 -9.86 -4.40 -26.08
N TYR A 370 -10.00 -3.24 -26.69
CA TYR A 370 -9.20 -2.08 -26.29
C TYR A 370 -9.67 -1.62 -24.92
N VAL A 371 -8.71 -1.44 -24.01
CA VAL A 371 -8.97 -1.02 -22.64
C VAL A 371 -8.19 0.26 -22.38
N THR A 372 -8.90 1.31 -21.99
CA THR A 372 -8.31 2.62 -21.67
C THR A 372 -8.99 3.23 -20.46
N MET A 373 -8.40 4.28 -19.89
CA MET A 373 -8.97 5.04 -18.79
C MET A 373 -9.49 6.38 -19.31
N VAL A 374 -10.80 6.60 -19.24
CA VAL A 374 -11.42 7.89 -19.57
C VAL A 374 -11.96 8.48 -18.28
N ASN A 375 -11.43 9.63 -17.84
CA ASN A 375 -11.83 10.30 -16.60
C ASN A 375 -11.77 9.39 -15.36
N GLY A 376 -10.73 8.55 -15.25
CA GLY A 376 -10.53 7.65 -14.11
C GLY A 376 -11.43 6.40 -14.09
N GLN A 377 -12.25 6.18 -15.12
CA GLN A 377 -13.04 4.96 -15.28
C GLN A 377 -12.52 4.11 -16.44
N PRO A 378 -12.44 2.77 -16.27
CA PRO A 378 -12.07 1.88 -17.36
C PRO A 378 -13.16 1.89 -18.43
N SER A 379 -12.76 2.14 -19.67
CA SER A 379 -13.59 2.04 -20.85
C SER A 379 -13.09 0.88 -21.68
N THR A 380 -13.99 -0.05 -22.01
CA THR A 380 -13.69 -1.21 -22.86
C THR A 380 -14.44 -1.10 -24.18
N GLN A 381 -13.76 -1.45 -25.27
CA GLN A 381 -14.33 -1.45 -26.61
C GLN A 381 -13.83 -2.70 -27.35
N ALA A 382 -14.75 -3.54 -27.83
CA ALA A 382 -14.40 -4.72 -28.62
C ALA A 382 -13.55 -4.33 -29.84
N LEU A 383 -12.62 -5.19 -30.25
CA LEU A 383 -11.60 -4.94 -31.26
C LEU A 383 -11.66 -6.05 -32.34
N ASP A 384 -12.20 -5.70 -33.50
CA ASP A 384 -12.28 -6.57 -34.67
C ASP A 384 -11.22 -6.20 -35.72
N SER A 385 -10.80 -4.94 -35.77
CA SER A 385 -9.76 -4.47 -36.69
C SER A 385 -8.98 -3.28 -36.14
N VAL A 386 -7.71 -3.20 -36.50
CA VAL A 386 -6.84 -2.04 -36.30
C VAL A 386 -6.32 -1.59 -37.65
N THR A 387 -6.66 -0.36 -38.03
CA THR A 387 -6.15 0.26 -39.25
C THR A 387 -5.24 1.42 -38.89
N CYS A 388 -3.99 1.40 -39.34
CA CYS A 388 -3.08 2.52 -39.17
C CYS A 388 -3.10 3.39 -40.44
N GLN A 389 -3.36 4.68 -40.29
CA GLN A 389 -3.38 5.65 -41.38
C GLN A 389 -2.28 6.69 -41.20
N GLN A 390 -1.72 7.14 -42.32
CA GLN A 390 -0.78 8.24 -42.33
C GLN A 390 -1.53 9.57 -42.36
N VAL A 391 -1.23 10.44 -41.41
CA VAL A 391 -1.70 11.82 -41.44
C VAL A 391 -0.54 12.68 -41.90
N GLN A 392 -0.65 13.28 -43.09
CA GLN A 392 0.40 14.15 -43.61
C GLN A 392 0.56 15.36 -42.68
N ASN A 393 1.76 15.51 -42.11
CA ASN A 393 2.12 16.67 -41.30
C ASN A 393 1.87 17.93 -42.12
N LEU A 394 1.05 18.85 -41.60
CA LEU A 394 0.81 20.13 -42.26
C LEU A 394 2.18 20.79 -42.52
N PRO A 395 2.46 21.26 -43.76
CA PRO A 395 3.79 21.74 -44.12
C PRO A 395 4.15 22.97 -43.28
N GLY A 396 5.03 22.77 -42.29
CA GLY A 396 5.45 23.80 -41.35
C GLY A 396 6.10 23.27 -40.07
N GLU A 397 5.84 22.01 -39.71
CA GLU A 397 6.44 21.38 -38.54
C GLU A 397 7.57 20.45 -39.02
N GLY A 398 8.80 20.72 -38.56
CA GLY A 398 9.96 19.88 -38.89
C GLY A 398 9.80 18.46 -38.34
N PRO A 399 10.70 17.53 -38.71
CA PRO A 399 10.70 16.19 -38.13
C PRO A 399 10.63 16.33 -36.61
N ASP A 400 9.59 15.72 -36.04
CA ASP A 400 9.32 15.73 -34.61
C ASP A 400 10.60 15.27 -33.91
N PRO A 401 11.18 16.06 -32.99
CA PRO A 401 12.37 15.62 -32.28
C PRO A 401 12.07 14.26 -31.64
N GLU A 402 12.87 13.26 -32.02
CA GLU A 402 12.88 11.92 -31.45
C GLU A 402 12.59 12.01 -29.94
N PRO A 403 11.53 11.34 -29.42
CA PRO A 403 11.04 11.58 -28.07
C PRO A 403 12.18 11.40 -27.08
N VAL A 404 12.63 12.52 -26.51
CA VAL A 404 13.78 12.55 -25.62
C VAL A 404 13.37 11.85 -24.33
N PRO A 405 13.98 10.72 -23.96
CA PRO A 405 13.66 10.04 -22.71
C PRO A 405 13.81 11.01 -21.53
N CYS A 406 12.90 10.92 -20.56
CA CYS A 406 13.04 11.72 -19.34
C CYS A 406 14.32 11.33 -18.61
N ASP A 407 15.08 12.34 -18.17
CA ASP A 407 16.34 12.13 -17.45
C ASP A 407 16.04 11.73 -15.99
N PRO A 408 16.51 10.57 -15.51
CA PRO A 408 16.42 10.20 -14.09
C PRO A 408 17.07 11.22 -13.15
N ALA A 409 18.03 12.01 -13.65
CA ALA A 409 18.71 13.03 -12.88
C ALA A 409 17.82 14.23 -12.50
N LEU A 410 16.58 14.28 -13.00
CA LEU A 410 15.57 15.25 -12.55
C LEU A 410 15.02 14.93 -11.16
N ILE A 411 15.16 13.68 -10.69
CA ILE A 411 14.83 13.30 -9.31
C ILE A 411 16.09 13.40 -8.45
N THR A 412 15.96 14.06 -7.30
CA THR A 412 17.02 14.05 -6.29
C THR A 412 16.87 12.82 -5.40
N TYR A 413 17.84 11.90 -5.46
CA TYR A 413 17.89 10.72 -4.59
C TYR A 413 18.67 11.06 -3.33
N GLY A 414 17.98 11.01 -2.19
CA GLY A 414 18.57 11.20 -0.87
C GLY A 414 18.67 9.89 -0.10
N VAL A 415 19.82 9.72 0.54
CA VAL A 415 20.08 8.66 1.51
C VAL A 415 20.20 9.36 2.86
N GLY A 416 19.45 8.92 3.88
CA GLY A 416 19.76 9.28 5.25
C GLY A 416 18.66 9.99 6.03
N ASP A 417 18.57 9.59 7.30
CA ASP A 417 17.77 10.13 8.39
C ASP A 417 18.64 10.92 9.40
N ASP A 418 19.88 11.25 9.02
CA ASP A 418 20.93 11.81 9.88
C ASP A 418 21.26 10.95 11.14
N GLN A 419 20.82 9.69 11.22
CA GLN A 419 21.13 8.81 12.35
C GLN A 419 22.59 8.36 12.32
N THR A 420 23.20 8.22 13.49
CA THR A 420 24.56 7.70 13.66
C THR A 420 24.54 6.41 14.48
N PRO A 421 25.07 5.29 13.97
CA PRO A 421 25.76 5.12 12.69
C PRO A 421 24.78 5.11 11.50
N GLU A 422 25.11 5.85 10.44
CA GLU A 422 24.40 5.78 9.17
C GLU A 422 24.72 4.41 8.54
N VAL A 423 23.77 3.48 8.64
CA VAL A 423 23.88 2.18 7.99
C VAL A 423 23.53 2.36 6.52
N ALA A 424 24.25 1.69 5.62
CA ALA A 424 24.11 1.87 4.18
C ALA A 424 22.67 1.55 3.72
N ILE A 425 21.89 2.59 3.45
CA ILE A 425 20.70 2.50 2.62
C ILE A 425 21.14 2.68 1.18
N ASP A 426 20.65 1.85 0.28
CA ASP A 426 20.88 2.01 -1.16
C ASP A 426 19.61 2.50 -1.84
N VAL A 427 19.78 3.42 -2.78
CA VAL A 427 18.71 3.97 -3.61
C VAL A 427 19.11 3.73 -5.04
N THR A 428 18.43 2.78 -5.68
CA THR A 428 18.71 2.40 -7.07
C THR A 428 17.49 2.68 -7.94
N HIS A 429 17.72 2.90 -9.23
CA HIS A 429 16.65 2.98 -10.21
C HIS A 429 16.96 2.08 -11.41
N SER A 430 15.93 1.55 -12.06
CA SER A 430 16.10 0.78 -13.29
C SER A 430 16.54 1.67 -14.46
N ALA A 431 16.89 1.04 -15.58
CA ALA A 431 17.01 1.75 -16.84
C ALA A 431 15.67 2.38 -17.22
N VAL A 432 15.72 3.59 -17.80
CA VAL A 432 14.54 4.25 -18.37
C VAL A 432 14.15 3.56 -19.66
N THR A 433 12.86 3.27 -19.78
CA THR A 433 12.24 2.77 -21.01
C THR A 433 11.26 3.82 -21.49
N THR A 434 11.26 4.17 -22.78
CA THR A 434 10.35 5.18 -23.35
C THR A 434 9.49 4.53 -24.42
N THR A 435 8.17 4.62 -24.25
CA THR A 435 7.18 4.12 -25.22
C THR A 435 6.16 5.22 -25.45
N ALA A 436 5.95 5.63 -26.70
CA ALA A 436 4.95 6.63 -27.09
C ALA A 436 4.99 7.93 -26.25
N GLY A 437 6.19 8.49 -26.03
CA GLY A 437 6.35 9.73 -25.25
C GLY A 437 6.19 9.58 -23.73
N VAL A 438 5.98 8.36 -23.22
CA VAL A 438 5.98 8.08 -21.79
C VAL A 438 7.25 7.30 -21.43
N SER A 439 8.06 7.88 -20.57
CA SER A 439 9.22 7.25 -19.96
C SER A 439 8.82 6.58 -18.65
N SER A 440 9.27 5.36 -18.39
CA SER A 440 9.02 4.62 -17.16
C SER A 440 10.31 4.05 -16.55
N MET A 441 10.36 4.04 -15.21
CA MET A 441 11.41 3.37 -14.44
C MET A 441 10.89 2.90 -13.08
N THR A 442 11.59 1.97 -12.44
CA THR A 442 11.35 1.57 -11.05
C THR A 442 12.40 2.19 -10.15
N ILE A 443 12.02 2.72 -9.00
CA ILE A 443 12.94 3.25 -7.98
C ILE A 443 12.85 2.34 -6.76
N THR A 444 13.99 1.90 -6.23
CA THR A 444 14.07 0.95 -5.12
C THR A 444 14.92 1.50 -4.00
N CYS A 445 14.35 1.59 -2.80
CA CYS A 445 15.09 1.77 -1.55
C CYS A 445 15.33 0.40 -0.92
N SER A 446 16.56 0.09 -0.53
CA SER A 446 16.90 -1.16 0.18
C SER A 446 17.78 -0.90 1.40
N GLY A 447 17.42 -1.52 2.52
CA GLY A 447 18.11 -1.40 3.81
C GLY A 447 19.12 -2.52 4.01
N ALA A 448 19.99 -2.36 5.01
CA ALA A 448 20.84 -3.45 5.45
C ALA A 448 20.03 -4.51 6.21
N ASP A 449 20.59 -5.71 6.33
CA ASP A 449 20.09 -6.73 7.25
C ASP A 449 19.85 -6.08 8.63
N ASP A 450 18.67 -6.34 9.22
CA ASP A 450 18.20 -5.79 10.50
C ASP A 450 17.44 -4.45 10.49
N PHE A 451 17.23 -3.82 9.33
CA PHE A 451 16.49 -2.56 9.24
C PHE A 451 15.34 -2.62 8.23
N ASN A 452 14.20 -2.06 8.60
CA ASN A 452 13.14 -1.78 7.64
C ASN A 452 13.42 -0.44 6.95
N VAL A 453 12.85 -0.25 5.76
CA VAL A 453 13.04 0.96 4.97
C VAL A 453 11.71 1.67 4.79
N GLN A 454 11.76 2.98 4.94
CA GLN A 454 10.68 3.88 4.58
C GLN A 454 11.14 4.77 3.43
N MET A 455 10.38 4.78 2.34
CA MET A 455 10.59 5.71 1.22
C MET A 455 9.71 6.94 1.43
N ASP A 456 10.26 8.15 1.35
CA ASP A 456 9.46 9.38 1.33
C ASP A 456 9.63 10.08 -0.02
N LEU A 457 8.51 10.52 -0.59
CA LEU A 457 8.43 11.26 -1.83
C LEU A 457 8.22 12.74 -1.51
N ASN A 458 9.10 13.59 -2.05
CA ASN A 458 9.10 15.05 -1.82
C ASN A 458 9.12 15.46 -0.33
N GLY A 459 9.61 14.59 0.54
CA GLY A 459 9.74 14.82 1.99
C GLY A 459 8.42 14.88 2.77
N ALA A 460 7.27 14.59 2.16
CA ALA A 460 5.97 14.67 2.86
C ALA A 460 4.99 13.54 2.51
N PHE A 461 5.26 12.77 1.46
CA PHE A 461 4.35 11.75 0.97
C PHE A 461 4.97 10.36 1.13
N THR A 462 4.31 9.49 1.87
CA THR A 462 4.69 8.07 1.96
C THR A 462 3.95 7.27 0.88
N PRO A 463 4.65 6.60 -0.04
CA PRO A 463 4.04 5.73 -1.04
C PRO A 463 3.34 4.54 -0.36
N VAL A 464 2.34 3.96 -1.04
CA VAL A 464 1.51 2.90 -0.45
C VAL A 464 2.32 1.63 -0.20
N GLU A 465 3.41 1.45 -0.95
CA GLU A 465 4.37 0.37 -0.82
C GLU A 465 5.14 0.40 0.51
N ASN A 466 5.13 1.52 1.25
CA ASN A 466 5.58 1.56 2.64
C ASN A 466 4.58 0.91 3.61
N ASN A 467 3.28 0.95 3.30
CA ASN A 467 2.20 0.53 4.19
C ASN A 467 1.93 -0.97 4.14
N LEU A 468 2.90 -1.75 3.68
CA LEU A 468 2.85 -3.17 3.93
C LEU A 468 2.91 -3.36 5.45
N ASP A 469 2.13 -4.32 5.97
CA ASP A 469 2.35 -4.87 7.30
C ASP A 469 2.85 -6.28 7.07
N PRO A 470 4.18 -6.48 7.14
CA PRO A 470 5.24 -5.56 7.62
C PRO A 470 5.65 -4.30 6.85
N PRO A 471 6.30 -3.32 7.52
CA PRO A 471 7.19 -2.39 6.84
C PRO A 471 8.33 -3.16 6.14
N PRO A 472 8.56 -2.98 4.83
CA PRO A 472 9.45 -3.85 4.08
C PRO A 472 10.93 -3.46 4.24
N GLN A 473 11.85 -4.42 4.07
CA GLN A 473 13.29 -4.14 3.93
C GLN A 473 13.65 -3.53 2.57
N THR A 474 12.73 -3.60 1.61
CA THR A 474 12.89 -3.07 0.27
C THR A 474 11.57 -2.45 -0.18
N VAL A 475 11.58 -1.17 -0.52
CA VAL A 475 10.43 -0.46 -1.09
C VAL A 475 10.73 -0.19 -2.55
N THR A 476 9.89 -0.67 -3.46
CA THR A 476 10.00 -0.40 -4.90
C THR A 476 8.76 0.31 -5.39
N ILE A 477 8.93 1.46 -6.05
CA ILE A 477 7.84 2.21 -6.67
C ILE A 477 8.02 2.29 -8.18
N ASN A 478 6.92 2.52 -8.90
CA ASN A 478 6.93 2.83 -10.33
C ASN A 478 6.84 4.34 -10.56
N ALA A 479 7.77 4.86 -11.35
CA ALA A 479 7.79 6.25 -11.78
C ALA A 479 7.52 6.33 -13.29
N GLN A 480 6.68 7.28 -13.69
CA GLN A 480 6.34 7.57 -15.09
C GLN A 480 6.55 9.05 -15.39
N CYS A 481 7.04 9.38 -16.57
CA CYS A 481 7.28 10.75 -17.00
C CYS A 481 6.80 10.96 -18.42
N ASN A 482 5.99 12.00 -18.62
CA ASN A 482 5.61 12.47 -19.95
C ASN A 482 6.78 13.29 -20.53
N THR A 483 7.30 12.90 -21.69
CA THR A 483 8.42 13.59 -22.35
C THR A 483 8.07 15.02 -22.77
N ALA A 484 6.78 15.36 -22.86
CA ALA A 484 6.34 16.73 -23.10
C ALA A 484 6.58 17.65 -21.88
N ASP A 485 6.33 17.14 -20.67
CA ASP A 485 6.37 17.94 -19.44
C ASP A 485 7.70 17.80 -18.69
N MET A 486 8.44 16.71 -18.94
CA MET A 486 9.70 16.37 -18.24
C MET A 486 9.53 16.31 -16.71
N ILE A 487 8.36 15.88 -16.24
CA ILE A 487 8.04 15.70 -14.82
C ILE A 487 7.82 14.23 -14.54
N TRP A 488 8.62 13.65 -13.63
CA TRP A 488 8.39 12.31 -13.12
C TRP A 488 7.19 12.32 -12.17
N ASN A 489 6.39 11.28 -12.24
CA ASN A 489 5.24 11.05 -11.38
C ASN A 489 5.28 9.63 -10.84
N TYR A 490 5.07 9.50 -9.54
CA TYR A 490 4.72 8.23 -8.92
C TYR A 490 3.26 7.92 -9.27
N VAL A 491 3.02 6.72 -9.78
CA VAL A 491 1.68 6.28 -10.19
C VAL A 491 1.36 4.98 -9.45
N THR A 492 0.27 4.98 -8.70
CA THR A 492 -0.19 3.82 -7.93
C THR A 492 -1.71 3.67 -7.99
N MET A 493 -2.24 2.58 -7.42
CA MET A 493 -3.67 2.34 -7.30
C MET A 493 -4.08 2.41 -5.83
N VAL A 494 -4.91 3.38 -5.46
CA VAL A 494 -5.50 3.49 -4.11
C VAL A 494 -6.98 3.17 -4.23
N ASN A 495 -7.45 2.12 -3.54
CA ASN A 495 -8.85 1.66 -3.60
C ASN A 495 -9.35 1.43 -5.04
N GLY A 496 -8.49 0.91 -5.92
CA GLY A 496 -8.84 0.65 -7.33
C GLY A 496 -8.90 1.91 -8.21
N GLN A 497 -8.49 3.07 -7.72
CA GLN A 497 -8.38 4.31 -8.50
C GLN A 497 -6.91 4.70 -8.70
N PRO A 498 -6.49 5.11 -9.91
CA PRO A 498 -5.14 5.58 -10.14
C PRO A 498 -4.91 6.90 -9.38
N SER A 499 -3.82 6.95 -8.63
CA SER A 499 -3.34 8.13 -7.94
C SER A 499 -1.97 8.50 -8.51
N THR A 500 -1.79 9.78 -8.82
CA THR A 500 -0.58 10.31 -9.45
C THR A 500 -0.02 11.44 -8.59
N GLN A 501 1.28 11.37 -8.29
CA GLN A 501 1.98 12.37 -7.50
C GLN A 501 3.30 12.73 -8.20
N ALA A 502 3.53 14.02 -8.48
CA ALA A 502 4.81 14.49 -9.03
C ALA A 502 5.98 14.11 -8.11
N LEU A 503 7.13 13.76 -8.70
CA LEU A 503 8.34 13.32 -8.03
C LEU A 503 9.49 14.29 -8.31
N ASP A 504 9.88 15.04 -7.28
CA ASP A 504 11.07 15.90 -7.28
C ASP A 504 12.20 15.26 -6.46
N THR A 505 11.86 14.62 -5.34
CA THR A 505 12.83 13.94 -4.46
C THR A 505 12.34 12.58 -4.00
N VAL A 506 13.26 11.63 -3.89
CA VAL A 506 13.04 10.34 -3.23
C VAL A 506 14.08 10.20 -2.13
N THR A 507 13.62 10.11 -0.90
CA THR A 507 14.49 9.93 0.28
C THR A 507 14.17 8.59 0.93
N CYS A 508 15.19 7.82 1.26
CA CYS A 508 15.01 6.55 1.95
C CYS A 508 15.56 6.66 3.37
N GLN A 509 14.75 6.26 4.35
CA GLN A 509 15.09 6.28 5.78
C GLN A 509 15.07 4.87 6.34
N GLN A 510 15.92 4.59 7.34
CA GLN A 510 15.84 3.35 8.08
C GLN A 510 14.90 3.52 9.25
N VAL A 511 13.99 2.57 9.39
CA VAL A 511 13.21 2.41 10.61
C VAL A 511 13.92 1.33 11.42
N GLU A 512 14.52 1.72 12.54
CA GLU A 512 15.11 0.74 13.44
C GLU A 512 14.02 -0.22 13.91
N ASN A 513 14.23 -1.51 13.66
CA ASN A 513 13.34 -2.54 14.16
C ASN A 513 13.27 -2.46 15.68
N ARG A 514 12.07 -2.61 16.24
CA ARG A 514 11.89 -2.63 17.69
C ARG A 514 12.68 -3.82 18.24
N LYS A 515 13.61 -3.57 19.16
CA LYS A 515 14.44 -4.61 19.80
C LYS A 515 14.11 -4.74 21.27
N CYS A 516 14.14 -5.97 21.79
CA CYS A 516 14.06 -6.15 23.23
C CYS A 516 15.34 -5.64 23.91
N ASN A 517 15.17 -4.88 25.00
CA ASN A 517 16.28 -4.42 25.81
C ASN A 517 16.78 -5.56 26.73
N PRO A 518 18.06 -5.99 26.64
CA PRO A 518 18.61 -7.01 27.55
C PRO A 518 18.62 -6.54 29.01
N GLU A 519 18.73 -5.24 29.27
CA GLU A 519 18.69 -4.65 30.62
C GLU A 519 17.28 -4.67 31.25
N ALA A 520 16.25 -5.07 30.50
CA ALA A 520 14.92 -5.29 31.06
C ALA A 520 14.89 -6.47 32.06
N VAL A 521 15.85 -7.40 31.97
CA VAL A 521 16.03 -8.47 32.94
C VAL A 521 16.93 -7.98 34.08
N MET A 522 16.40 -7.95 35.31
CA MET A 522 17.20 -7.60 36.49
C MET A 522 18.20 -8.71 36.82
N LEU A 523 19.48 -8.49 36.52
CA LEU A 523 20.56 -9.44 36.83
C LEU A 523 21.10 -9.24 38.25
N GLY A 524 21.24 -10.33 38.98
CA GLY A 524 21.76 -10.35 40.34
C GLY A 524 23.23 -9.94 40.39
N VAL A 525 23.56 -9.01 41.29
CA VAL A 525 24.92 -8.55 41.51
C VAL A 525 25.60 -9.39 42.58
N GLY A 526 26.83 -9.83 42.30
CA GLY A 526 27.62 -10.60 43.25
C GLY A 526 27.91 -9.82 44.55
N ASP A 527 27.98 -10.52 45.68
CA ASP A 527 28.41 -9.88 46.93
C ASP A 527 29.94 -9.92 47.09
N ALA A 528 30.46 -9.15 48.05
CA ALA A 528 31.90 -9.08 48.33
C ALA A 528 32.37 -10.13 49.36
N ASN A 529 31.54 -11.13 49.70
CA ASN A 529 31.87 -12.11 50.73
C ASN A 529 32.81 -13.21 50.20
N GLN A 530 33.48 -13.93 51.11
CA GLN A 530 34.29 -15.11 50.78
C GLN A 530 33.93 -16.28 51.71
N PRO A 531 33.22 -17.32 51.20
CA PRO A 531 32.65 -17.41 49.85
C PRO A 531 31.54 -16.36 49.64
N GLN A 532 31.29 -15.99 48.38
CA GLN A 532 30.16 -15.13 48.07
C GLN A 532 28.87 -15.83 48.43
N THR A 533 27.84 -15.13 48.90
CA THR A 533 26.49 -15.71 49.05
C THR A 533 25.69 -15.47 47.77
N MET A 534 25.82 -14.28 47.18
CA MET A 534 25.29 -13.94 45.87
C MET A 534 26.39 -13.93 44.82
N VAL A 535 26.16 -14.61 43.70
CA VAL A 535 27.07 -14.69 42.54
C VAL A 535 26.60 -13.71 41.49
N ASP A 536 27.57 -13.04 40.85
CA ASP A 536 27.31 -12.12 39.76
C ASP A 536 26.69 -12.85 38.56
N VAL A 537 25.62 -12.28 38.02
CA VAL A 537 24.93 -12.81 36.84
C VAL A 537 25.28 -11.91 35.67
N THR A 538 25.79 -12.50 34.59
CA THR A 538 26.12 -11.77 33.37
C THR A 538 25.30 -12.29 32.20
N TYR A 539 25.17 -11.49 31.14
CA TYR A 539 24.60 -11.94 29.88
C TYR A 539 25.64 -11.85 28.76
N SER A 540 25.51 -12.70 27.76
CA SER A 540 26.35 -12.73 26.57
C SER A 540 25.53 -13.13 25.35
N ASP A 541 26.15 -13.10 24.17
CA ASP A 541 25.54 -13.55 22.91
C ASP A 541 24.18 -12.88 22.62
N PHE A 542 24.00 -11.60 23.01
CA PHE A 542 22.81 -10.85 22.66
C PHE A 542 22.78 -10.63 21.14
N MET A 543 21.75 -11.14 20.50
CA MET A 543 21.51 -11.05 19.07
C MET A 543 20.04 -10.80 18.85
N SER A 544 19.71 -9.96 17.87
CA SER A 544 18.33 -9.68 17.48
C SER A 544 18.19 -9.97 15.99
N THR A 545 17.12 -10.65 15.62
CA THR A 545 16.79 -10.98 14.24
C THR A 545 15.42 -10.39 13.94
N PRO A 546 15.26 -9.57 12.89
CA PRO A 546 13.95 -9.09 12.46
C PRO A 546 13.02 -10.26 12.24
N ILE A 547 11.80 -10.14 12.73
CA ILE A 547 10.75 -11.08 12.34
C ILE A 547 10.39 -10.68 10.92
N ALA A 548 10.69 -11.57 9.97
CA ALA A 548 10.38 -11.38 8.57
C ALA A 548 8.91 -11.03 8.46
N GLY A 549 8.71 -9.79 8.14
CA GLY A 549 7.41 -9.22 8.09
C GLY A 549 6.75 -8.71 9.36
N THR A 550 7.52 -8.04 10.23
CA THR A 550 6.98 -7.02 11.15
C THR A 550 7.97 -5.85 11.35
N ALA A 551 7.57 -4.82 12.10
CA ALA A 551 8.53 -3.86 12.71
C ALA A 551 9.25 -4.44 13.95
N ASP A 552 8.95 -5.70 14.29
CA ASP A 552 9.43 -6.40 15.47
C ASP A 552 10.63 -7.29 15.17
N SER A 553 11.35 -7.64 16.22
CA SER A 553 12.47 -8.55 16.19
C SER A 553 12.33 -9.62 17.26
N THR A 554 12.90 -10.78 16.97
CA THR A 554 13.18 -11.80 17.98
C THR A 554 14.60 -11.61 18.48
N SER A 555 14.72 -11.20 19.74
CA SER A 555 16.00 -11.12 20.44
C SER A 555 16.30 -12.40 21.20
N THR A 556 17.56 -12.80 21.25
CA THR A 556 18.06 -13.94 22.00
C THR A 556 19.28 -13.52 22.80
N MET A 557 19.46 -14.03 24.02
CA MET A 557 20.69 -13.87 24.79
C MET A 557 20.93 -15.07 25.71
N LYS A 558 22.18 -15.25 26.13
CA LYS A 558 22.54 -16.20 27.19
C LYS A 558 22.72 -15.48 28.49
N ILE A 559 22.20 -16.04 29.58
CA ILE A 559 22.40 -15.57 30.95
C ILE A 559 23.20 -16.63 31.70
N SER A 560 24.30 -16.23 32.33
CA SER A 560 25.22 -17.16 32.98
C SER A 560 25.66 -16.68 34.37
N CYS A 561 25.98 -17.65 35.22
CA CYS A 561 26.65 -17.42 36.48
C CYS A 561 27.54 -18.61 36.83
N SER A 562 28.70 -18.32 37.42
CA SER A 562 29.73 -19.32 37.72
C SER A 562 30.21 -19.18 39.16
N ALA A 563 30.23 -20.31 39.86
CA ALA A 563 30.75 -20.41 41.21
C ALA A 563 32.28 -20.52 41.25
N ILE A 564 32.89 -20.05 42.33
CA ILE A 564 34.30 -20.31 42.62
C ILE A 564 34.56 -21.81 42.87
N ASP A 565 35.81 -22.23 42.74
CA ASP A 565 36.22 -23.62 42.98
C ASP A 565 35.78 -24.15 44.35
N GLY A 566 35.19 -25.34 44.35
CA GLY A 566 34.66 -26.00 45.56
C GLY A 566 33.20 -25.68 45.89
N TYR A 567 32.56 -24.78 45.14
CA TYR A 567 31.14 -24.42 45.30
C TYR A 567 30.34 -24.80 44.05
N THR A 568 29.03 -24.78 44.21
CA THR A 568 28.03 -24.90 43.14
C THR A 568 27.22 -23.63 43.09
N VAL A 569 26.53 -23.41 41.97
CA VAL A 569 25.65 -22.27 41.79
C VAL A 569 24.21 -22.73 41.60
N LEU A 570 23.29 -22.04 42.27
CA LEU A 570 21.86 -22.20 42.10
C LEU A 570 21.29 -20.95 41.43
N MET A 571 20.97 -21.05 40.15
CA MET A 571 20.27 -20.00 39.40
C MET A 571 18.77 -20.01 39.74
N GLN A 572 18.20 -18.84 39.96
CA GLN A 572 16.76 -18.65 40.20
C GLN A 572 16.20 -17.55 39.28
N LEU A 573 15.16 -17.89 38.51
CA LEU A 573 14.35 -16.98 37.72
C LEU A 573 13.19 -16.47 38.57
N ASN A 574 12.95 -15.16 38.57
CA ASN A 574 11.87 -14.51 39.32
C ASN A 574 11.81 -14.94 40.80
N ALA A 575 12.98 -15.14 41.40
CA ALA A 575 13.17 -15.59 42.78
C ALA A 575 12.61 -16.97 43.18
N GLN A 576 12.00 -17.75 42.27
CA GLN A 576 11.34 -19.01 42.62
C GLN A 576 11.68 -20.19 41.72
N THR A 577 11.90 -19.95 40.42
CA THR A 577 12.05 -21.03 39.45
C THR A 577 13.52 -21.37 39.24
N ILE A 578 13.87 -22.65 39.37
CA ILE A 578 15.20 -23.14 39.00
C ILE A 578 15.12 -23.64 37.56
N PRO A 579 15.93 -23.10 36.62
CA PRO A 579 15.96 -23.60 35.26
C PRO A 579 16.47 -25.04 35.23
N LEU A 580 16.14 -25.78 34.17
CA LEU A 580 16.51 -27.19 34.02
C LEU A 580 18.03 -27.40 34.15
N GLU A 581 18.82 -26.47 33.60
CA GLU A 581 20.28 -26.47 33.65
C GLU A 581 20.84 -26.29 35.07
N GLY A 582 20.05 -25.73 35.99
CA GLY A 582 20.43 -25.53 37.39
C GLY A 582 20.11 -26.72 38.31
N GLN A 583 19.41 -27.76 37.84
CA GLN A 583 18.85 -28.80 38.72
C GLN A 583 19.91 -29.69 39.40
N PHE A 584 21.11 -29.79 38.84
CA PHE A 584 22.18 -30.65 39.36
C PHE A 584 23.28 -29.87 40.09
N GLU A 585 23.00 -28.63 40.48
CA GLU A 585 23.94 -27.73 41.17
C GLU A 585 25.33 -27.74 40.50
N PRO A 586 25.44 -27.37 39.21
CA PRO A 586 26.73 -27.33 38.55
C PRO A 586 27.59 -26.18 39.11
N GLN A 587 28.86 -26.15 38.74
CA GLN A 587 29.72 -24.99 39.04
C GLN A 587 29.34 -23.78 38.19
N GLU A 588 28.72 -24.00 37.02
CA GLU A 588 28.31 -22.96 36.09
C GLU A 588 26.92 -23.32 35.55
N VAL A 589 26.02 -22.34 35.54
CA VAL A 589 24.70 -22.45 34.90
C VAL A 589 24.63 -21.37 33.82
N THR A 590 24.26 -21.79 32.61
CA THR A 590 23.96 -20.90 31.49
C THR A 590 22.61 -21.29 30.92
N ILE A 591 21.73 -20.31 30.74
CA ILE A 591 20.42 -20.47 30.08
C ILE A 591 20.35 -19.58 28.84
N THR A 592 19.52 -19.95 27.88
CA THR A 592 19.17 -19.09 26.75
C THR A 592 17.76 -18.54 26.95
N VAL A 593 17.58 -17.24 26.76
CA VAL A 593 16.28 -16.57 26.79
C VAL A 593 15.98 -15.92 25.45
N THR A 594 14.70 -15.84 25.11
CA THR A 594 14.18 -15.30 23.85
C THR A 594 13.14 -14.23 24.13
N CYS A 595 13.08 -13.17 23.34
CA CYS A 595 12.10 -12.10 23.48
C CYS A 595 11.58 -11.69 22.11
N ASN A 596 10.26 -11.63 21.96
CA ASN A 596 9.62 -10.97 20.83
C ASN A 596 9.40 -9.50 21.22
N SER A 597 9.88 -8.56 20.41
CA SER A 597 9.72 -7.13 20.69
C SER A 597 8.27 -6.65 20.60
N ALA A 598 7.38 -7.42 19.98
CA ALA A 598 5.95 -7.16 20.03
C ALA A 598 5.44 -7.15 21.49
N ASP A 599 5.89 -8.15 22.26
CA ASP A 599 5.46 -8.39 23.64
C ASP A 599 6.40 -7.77 24.68
N MET A 600 7.63 -7.40 24.29
CA MET A 600 8.69 -6.87 25.15
C MET A 600 8.98 -7.74 26.39
N THR A 601 8.74 -9.06 26.28
CA THR A 601 8.86 -10.02 27.40
C THR A 601 9.92 -11.07 27.10
N TRP A 602 10.93 -11.17 27.96
CA TRP A 602 11.94 -12.23 27.89
C TRP A 602 11.39 -13.53 28.43
N THR A 603 11.61 -14.62 27.72
CA THR A 603 11.10 -15.96 28.05
C THR A 603 12.23 -16.98 28.06
N TYR A 604 12.18 -17.88 29.03
CA TYR A 604 12.98 -19.09 29.08
C TYR A 604 12.07 -20.27 28.74
N THR A 605 12.48 -21.10 27.78
CA THR A 605 11.72 -22.30 27.38
C THR A 605 12.57 -23.54 27.58
N ALA A 606 12.03 -24.54 28.29
CA ALA A 606 12.69 -25.83 28.51
C ALA A 606 11.72 -26.99 28.35
N ASP A 607 12.22 -28.15 27.92
CA ASP A 607 11.43 -29.37 27.81
C ASP A 607 11.30 -30.06 29.18
N ALA A 608 10.09 -30.08 29.73
CA ALA A 608 9.79 -30.74 31.01
C ALA A 608 9.44 -32.22 30.86
N GLY A 609 9.66 -32.84 29.69
CA GLY A 609 9.30 -34.22 29.36
C GLY A 609 7.81 -34.44 29.08
N THR A 610 6.95 -33.46 29.42
CA THR A 610 5.54 -33.39 29.00
C THR A 610 5.31 -32.41 27.85
N GLY A 611 6.38 -31.73 27.41
CA GLY A 611 6.35 -30.65 26.44
C GLY A 611 7.19 -29.46 26.89
N PRO A 612 7.37 -28.46 26.00
CA PRO A 612 8.04 -27.22 26.34
C PRO A 612 7.23 -26.43 27.38
N VAL A 613 7.91 -25.95 28.41
CA VAL A 613 7.39 -25.03 29.41
C VAL A 613 8.09 -23.69 29.22
N THR A 614 7.31 -22.64 29.02
CA THR A 614 7.80 -21.27 28.83
C THR A 614 7.53 -20.46 30.08
N ILE A 615 8.52 -19.67 30.50
CA ILE A 615 8.49 -18.88 31.74
C ILE A 615 9.03 -17.50 31.43
N ASP A 616 8.28 -16.46 31.79
CA ASP A 616 8.74 -15.08 31.68
C ASP A 616 9.92 -14.85 32.62
N VAL A 617 10.91 -14.07 32.20
CA VAL A 617 12.15 -13.82 32.94
C VAL A 617 12.29 -12.32 33.16
N ASN A 618 11.89 -11.86 34.35
CA ASN A 618 12.00 -10.46 34.75
C ASN A 618 13.22 -10.22 35.66
N SER A 619 13.73 -11.28 36.28
CA SER A 619 14.93 -11.24 37.11
C SER A 619 15.64 -12.58 37.17
N VAL A 620 16.97 -12.54 37.27
CA VAL A 620 17.82 -13.72 37.47
C VAL A 620 18.79 -13.44 38.60
N ARG A 621 18.88 -14.36 39.57
CA ARG A 621 19.89 -14.31 40.64
C ARG A 621 20.57 -15.66 40.81
N CYS A 622 21.79 -15.64 41.31
CA CYS A 622 22.55 -16.86 41.57
C CYS A 622 23.09 -16.90 43.00
N LEU A 623 23.02 -18.09 43.62
CA LEU A 623 23.44 -18.34 45.00
C LEU A 623 24.53 -19.41 45.03
N HIS A 624 25.55 -19.24 45.88
CA HIS A 624 26.52 -20.31 46.13
C HIS A 624 25.97 -21.35 47.10
N ASN A 625 26.14 -22.62 46.75
CA ASN A 625 25.98 -23.76 47.66
C ASN A 625 27.32 -24.49 47.82
N GLN A 626 27.68 -24.84 49.05
CA GLN A 626 28.87 -25.63 49.33
C GLN A 626 28.65 -27.09 48.88
N ARG A 627 29.59 -27.65 48.10
CA ARG A 627 29.55 -29.07 47.68
C ARG A 627 29.65 -30.05 48.85
#